data_AF-A0A8J8ENY8-F1
#
_entry.id   AF-A0A8J8ENY8-F1
#
_cell.length_a   1.000
_cell.length_b   1.000
_cell.length_c   1.000
_cell.angle_alpha   90.00
_cell.angle_beta   90.00
_cell.angle_gamma   90.00
#
_symmetry.space_group_name_H-M   'P 1'
#
loop_
_entity.id
_entity.type
_entity.pdbx_description
1 polymer ?
#
loop_
_entity_poly.entity_id
_entity_poly.type
_entity_poly.pdbx_seq_one_letter_code
_entity_poly.pdbx_strand_id
1 'polypeptide(L)'
;MEFIAFTYVGNFVDKEIITDVLFNVFDDANRFFQQNEIPVRFLYIGKLELEPGYLINLNTPEGRIRVYPLEALVEVLYSRLLQEINEKGDIKMNKIFALTTFPLVSRNPYFDFYEKFLGIHEVITGLRIMILSMKPFEVPIAPDDSAHERRMKLETFKNRLLKGILHEVGHSFGLEHCSNQCVMHPPANIEEWDSRIPGYCDECLLNLRAALEK
;
A
#
# COMPACT_ATOMS: atom_id res chain seq x y z
N MET A 1 -9.18 13.54 -14.24
CA MET A 1 -8.09 12.59 -13.95
C MET A 1 -7.54 12.96 -12.59
N GLU A 2 -7.63 12.06 -11.63
CA GLU A 2 -7.10 12.18 -10.28
C GLU A 2 -5.74 11.48 -10.22
N PHE A 3 -4.74 12.17 -9.67
CA PHE A 3 -3.39 11.63 -9.53
C PHE A 3 -3.10 11.22 -8.09
N ILE A 4 -2.50 10.05 -7.92
CA ILE A 4 -2.01 9.55 -6.65
C ILE A 4 -0.48 9.49 -6.74
N ALA A 5 0.22 10.30 -5.95
CA ALA A 5 1.66 10.15 -5.80
C ALA A 5 1.94 8.77 -5.22
N PHE A 6 2.89 8.01 -5.77
CA PHE A 6 3.37 6.82 -5.11
C PHE A 6 4.86 6.88 -4.84
N THR A 7 5.23 6.36 -3.67
CA THR A 7 6.60 6.23 -3.22
C THR A 7 6.80 4.86 -2.56
N TYR A 8 8.06 4.47 -2.44
CA TYR A 8 8.46 3.30 -1.68
C TYR A 8 9.38 3.76 -0.54
N VAL A 9 9.08 3.28 0.66
CA VAL A 9 9.76 3.61 1.91
C VAL A 9 10.63 2.43 2.35
N GLY A 10 11.94 2.64 2.37
CA GLY A 10 12.87 1.70 3.00
C GLY A 10 14.29 1.73 2.45
N ASN A 11 15.22 1.15 3.20
CA ASN A 11 16.66 1.27 2.93
C ASN A 11 17.26 0.01 2.28
N PHE A 12 16.54 -1.12 2.25
CA PHE A 12 17.13 -2.45 2.03
C PHE A 12 16.37 -3.34 1.03
N VAL A 13 15.81 -2.79 -0.05
CA VAL A 13 15.16 -3.65 -1.06
C VAL A 13 16.14 -3.98 -2.17
N ASP A 14 16.25 -5.27 -2.45
CA ASP A 14 16.99 -5.77 -3.61
C ASP A 14 16.43 -5.13 -4.88
N LYS A 15 17.31 -4.68 -5.77
CA LYS A 15 16.93 -4.04 -7.04
C LYS A 15 15.97 -4.90 -7.88
N GLU A 16 16.10 -6.23 -7.80
CA GLU A 16 15.23 -7.20 -8.46
C GLU A 16 13.79 -7.10 -7.91
N ILE A 17 13.61 -7.09 -6.58
CA ILE A 17 12.28 -6.94 -5.96
C ILE A 17 11.65 -5.58 -6.28
N ILE A 18 12.44 -4.50 -6.30
CA ILE A 18 11.93 -3.17 -6.67
C ILE A 18 11.40 -3.18 -8.11
N THR A 19 12.18 -3.73 -9.04
CA THR A 19 11.85 -3.66 -10.46
C THR A 19 10.73 -4.64 -10.82
N ASP A 20 10.82 -5.88 -10.34
CA ASP A 20 9.92 -6.96 -10.73
C ASP A 20 8.59 -6.95 -9.99
N VAL A 21 8.52 -6.31 -8.81
CA VAL A 21 7.29 -6.30 -8.00
C VAL A 21 6.71 -4.89 -7.86
N LEU A 22 7.49 -3.90 -7.38
CA LEU A 22 6.94 -2.58 -7.04
C LEU A 22 6.43 -1.81 -8.25
N PHE A 23 7.23 -1.67 -9.30
CA PHE A 23 6.78 -0.93 -10.48
C PHE A 23 5.67 -1.68 -11.23
N ASN A 24 5.83 -2.99 -11.38
CA ASN A 24 4.83 -3.84 -12.03
C ASN A 24 3.47 -3.81 -11.31
N VAL A 25 3.43 -3.77 -9.97
CA VAL A 25 2.14 -3.74 -9.25
C VAL A 25 1.40 -2.42 -9.45
N PHE A 26 2.10 -1.28 -9.49
CA PHE A 26 1.46 0.01 -9.77
C PHE A 26 1.07 0.15 -11.25
N ASP A 27 1.81 -0.46 -12.17
CA ASP A 27 1.42 -0.56 -13.57
C ASP A 27 0.17 -1.43 -13.74
N ASP A 28 0.07 -2.54 -13.01
CA ASP A 28 -1.11 -3.39 -12.96
C ASP A 28 -2.32 -2.63 -12.38
N ALA A 29 -2.12 -1.81 -11.33
CA ALA A 29 -3.16 -0.95 -10.77
C ALA A 29 -3.61 0.13 -11.78
N ASN A 30 -2.67 0.79 -12.46
CA ASN A 30 -2.99 1.75 -13.52
C ASN A 30 -3.78 1.09 -14.66
N ARG A 31 -3.39 -0.12 -15.07
CA ARG A 31 -4.12 -0.90 -16.10
C ARG A 31 -5.52 -1.26 -15.62
N PHE A 32 -5.67 -1.66 -14.35
CA PHE A 32 -6.98 -1.92 -13.76
C PHE A 32 -7.88 -0.68 -13.83
N PHE A 33 -7.39 0.49 -13.45
CA PHE A 33 -8.17 1.73 -13.53
C PHE A 33 -8.56 2.07 -14.97
N GLN A 34 -7.61 1.95 -15.91
CA GLN A 34 -7.86 2.20 -17.33
C GLN A 34 -8.93 1.26 -17.91
N GLN A 35 -8.84 -0.04 -17.63
CA GLN A 35 -9.79 -1.05 -18.12
C GLN A 35 -11.20 -0.87 -17.57
N ASN A 36 -11.33 -0.28 -16.38
CA ASN A 36 -12.62 -0.01 -15.73
C ASN A 36 -13.09 1.44 -15.93
N GLU A 37 -12.43 2.21 -16.80
CA GLU A 37 -12.75 3.61 -17.10
C GLU A 37 -12.74 4.51 -15.85
N ILE A 38 -11.91 4.17 -14.86
CA ILE A 38 -11.71 4.95 -13.64
C ILE A 38 -10.62 6.01 -13.93
N PRO A 39 -10.91 7.32 -13.84
CA PRO A 39 -9.94 8.38 -14.15
C PRO A 39 -8.93 8.60 -13.01
N VAL A 40 -8.28 7.54 -12.54
CA VAL A 40 -7.24 7.55 -11.50
C VAL A 40 -5.93 7.06 -12.07
N ARG A 41 -4.81 7.71 -11.72
CA ARG A 41 -3.48 7.30 -12.15
C ARG A 41 -2.42 7.50 -11.06
N PHE A 42 -1.59 6.48 -10.87
CA PHE A 42 -0.41 6.55 -10.02
C PHE A 42 0.75 7.27 -10.72
N LEU A 43 1.42 8.18 -10.00
CA LEU A 43 2.62 8.88 -10.44
C LEU A 43 3.78 8.59 -9.50
N TYR A 44 4.87 8.05 -10.02
CA TYR A 44 6.05 7.78 -9.21
C TYR A 44 6.73 9.10 -8.83
N ILE A 45 6.96 9.30 -7.54
CA ILE A 45 7.65 10.49 -7.02
C ILE A 45 9.06 10.18 -6.50
N GLY A 46 9.58 8.99 -6.75
CA GLY A 46 10.88 8.56 -6.25
C GLY A 46 10.80 7.75 -4.96
N LYS A 47 11.96 7.24 -4.56
CA LYS A 47 12.14 6.49 -3.32
C LYS A 47 12.24 7.45 -2.14
N LEU A 48 11.62 7.09 -1.02
CA LEU A 48 11.75 7.78 0.25
C LEU A 48 12.70 6.98 1.15
N GLU A 49 13.92 7.51 1.32
CA GLU A 49 14.90 6.95 2.25
C GLU A 49 14.70 7.59 3.62
N LEU A 50 14.59 6.75 4.65
CA LEU A 50 14.40 7.21 6.02
C LEU A 50 15.66 6.92 6.82
N GLU A 51 16.06 7.89 7.63
CA GLU A 51 17.16 7.72 8.56
C GLU A 51 16.88 6.57 9.54
N PRO A 52 17.92 5.88 10.05
CA PRO A 52 17.75 4.74 10.95
C PRO A 52 16.88 5.01 12.19
N GLY A 53 16.78 6.27 12.63
CA GLY A 53 15.97 6.69 13.78
C GLY A 53 14.45 6.56 13.60
N TYR A 54 13.96 6.38 12.37
CA TYR A 54 12.53 6.15 12.10
C TYR A 54 12.10 4.69 12.33
N LEU A 55 13.06 3.75 12.44
CA LEU A 55 12.77 2.36 12.77
C LEU A 55 12.94 2.13 14.27
N ILE A 56 11.91 1.54 14.88
CA ILE A 56 11.99 1.08 16.27
C ILE A 56 12.18 -0.43 16.32
N ASN A 57 12.77 -0.90 17.41
CA ASN A 57 12.90 -2.32 17.69
C ASN A 57 11.87 -2.73 18.73
N LEU A 58 11.07 -3.75 18.41
CA LEU A 58 10.15 -4.37 19.35
C LEU A 58 10.63 -5.77 19.70
N ASN A 59 10.47 -6.16 20.96
CA ASN A 59 10.67 -7.52 21.40
C ASN A 59 9.32 -8.23 21.39
N THR A 60 9.18 -9.28 20.59
CA THR A 60 8.02 -10.18 20.58
C THR A 60 8.43 -11.54 21.13
N PRO A 61 7.46 -12.42 21.48
CA PRO A 61 7.77 -13.80 21.88
C PRO A 61 8.60 -14.57 20.83
N GLU A 62 8.45 -14.22 19.54
CA GLU A 62 9.16 -14.82 18.41
C GLU A 62 10.54 -14.19 18.16
N GLY A 63 10.87 -13.10 18.86
CA GLY A 63 12.18 -12.45 18.79
C GLY A 63 12.09 -10.94 18.57
N ARG A 64 13.23 -10.34 18.26
CA ARG A 64 13.33 -8.89 18.03
C ARG A 64 13.00 -8.57 16.58
N ILE A 65 12.01 -7.71 16.38
CA ILE A 65 11.58 -7.23 15.06
C ILE A 65 11.83 -5.74 14.91
N ARG A 66 12.12 -5.29 13.68
CA ARG A 66 12.15 -3.86 13.32
C ARG A 66 10.82 -3.48 12.70
N VAL A 67 10.27 -2.34 13.10
CA VAL A 67 8.97 -1.86 12.64
C VAL A 67 9.00 -0.35 12.42
N TYR A 68 8.12 0.14 11.57
CA TYR A 68 7.88 1.58 11.44
C TYR A 68 6.70 1.99 12.33
N PRO A 69 6.87 3.01 13.20
CA PRO A 69 5.76 3.70 13.83
C PRO A 69 4.89 4.37 12.75
N LEU A 70 3.60 4.11 12.81
CA LEU A 70 2.62 4.63 11.86
C LEU A 70 2.64 6.16 11.82
N GLU A 71 2.61 6.78 13.00
CA GLU A 71 2.55 8.23 13.16
C GLU A 71 3.76 8.90 12.50
N ALA A 72 4.94 8.31 12.65
CA ALA A 72 6.17 8.83 12.05
C ALA A 72 6.12 8.77 10.52
N LEU A 73 5.60 7.68 9.93
CA LEU A 73 5.48 7.59 8.47
C LEU A 73 4.42 8.52 7.91
N VAL A 74 3.28 8.66 8.59
CA VAL A 74 2.21 9.56 8.18
C VAL A 74 2.73 11.00 8.10
N GLU A 75 3.46 11.48 9.10
CA GLU A 75 4.05 12.84 9.12
C GLU A 75 5.07 13.07 8.00
N VAL A 76 5.93 12.08 7.74
CA VAL A 76 6.93 12.18 6.66
C VAL A 76 6.25 12.18 5.30
N LEU A 77 5.25 11.34 5.09
CA LEU A 77 4.51 11.26 3.82
C LEU A 77 3.64 12.50 3.59
N TYR A 78 3.05 13.05 4.64
CA TYR A 78 2.36 14.33 4.60
C TYR A 78 3.30 15.44 4.11
N SER A 79 4.48 15.55 4.75
CA SER A 79 5.51 16.52 4.37
C SER A 79 5.98 16.31 2.92
N ARG A 80 6.16 15.05 2.51
CA ARG A 80 6.56 14.72 1.14
C ARG A 80 5.49 15.10 0.11
N LEU A 81 4.23 14.83 0.39
CA LEU A 81 3.13 15.21 -0.50
C LEU A 81 3.02 16.72 -0.65
N LEU A 82 3.18 17.49 0.43
CA LEU A 82 3.23 18.95 0.38
C LEU A 82 4.37 19.46 -0.53
N GLN A 83 5.56 18.85 -0.42
CA GLN A 83 6.68 19.18 -1.29
C GLN A 83 6.33 18.94 -2.77
N GLU A 84 5.78 17.78 -3.12
CA GLU A 84 5.42 17.46 -4.49
C GLU A 84 4.32 18.39 -5.05
N ILE A 85 3.35 18.79 -4.22
CA ILE A 85 2.32 19.77 -4.60
C ILE A 85 2.94 21.12 -4.93
N ASN A 86 3.91 21.57 -4.13
CA ASN A 86 4.60 22.85 -4.34
C ASN A 86 5.51 22.82 -5.59
N GLU A 87 6.17 21.69 -5.85
CA GLU A 87 7.08 21.54 -7.00
C GLU A 87 6.32 21.31 -8.33
N LYS A 88 5.16 20.65 -8.30
CA LYS A 88 4.36 20.28 -9.48
C LYS A 88 3.00 20.97 -9.48
N GLY A 89 2.98 22.29 -9.34
CA GLY A 89 1.76 23.09 -9.23
C GLY A 89 0.73 22.91 -10.37
N ASP A 90 1.16 22.40 -11.53
CA ASP A 90 0.27 22.12 -12.67
C ASP A 90 -0.52 20.81 -12.54
N ILE A 91 -0.10 19.91 -11.65
CA ILE A 91 -0.75 18.61 -11.43
C ILE A 91 -1.48 18.65 -10.08
N LYS A 92 -2.81 18.66 -10.13
CA LYS A 92 -3.64 18.54 -8.92
C LYS A 92 -3.40 17.17 -8.29
N MET A 93 -2.73 17.16 -7.14
CA MET A 93 -2.41 15.95 -6.38
C MET A 93 -2.72 16.18 -4.91
N ASN A 94 -3.59 15.35 -4.33
CA ASN A 94 -3.94 15.44 -2.91
C ASN A 94 -3.89 14.09 -2.20
N LYS A 95 -3.29 13.08 -2.85
CA LYS A 95 -3.14 11.73 -2.32
C LYS A 95 -1.71 11.25 -2.50
N ILE A 96 -1.18 10.58 -1.49
CA ILE A 96 0.09 9.86 -1.56
C ILE A 96 -0.12 8.43 -1.09
N PHE A 97 0.53 7.48 -1.78
CA PHE A 97 0.56 6.07 -1.45
C PHE A 97 2.00 5.64 -1.20
N ALA A 98 2.25 5.00 -0.07
CA ALA A 98 3.55 4.46 0.29
C ALA A 98 3.52 2.94 0.45
N LEU A 99 4.45 2.24 -0.20
CA LEU A 99 4.77 0.86 0.12
C LEU A 99 5.96 0.83 1.08
N THR A 100 5.90 -0.02 2.11
CA THR A 100 7.02 -0.22 3.05
C THR A 100 7.36 -1.69 3.24
N THR A 101 8.63 -2.02 3.45
CA THR A 101 9.08 -3.41 3.69
C THR A 101 9.10 -3.83 5.15
N PHE A 102 8.85 -2.91 6.08
CA PHE A 102 8.76 -3.25 7.50
C PHE A 102 7.30 -3.29 7.95
N PRO A 103 6.96 -4.07 8.99
CA PRO A 103 5.64 -4.01 9.60
C PRO A 103 5.30 -2.59 10.09
N LEU A 104 4.02 -2.25 9.98
CA LEU A 104 3.46 -1.00 10.49
C LEU A 104 2.86 -1.25 11.87
N VAL A 105 3.19 -0.37 12.82
CA VAL A 105 2.63 -0.44 14.16
C VAL A 105 2.20 0.93 14.67
N SER A 106 1.19 0.98 15.51
CA SER A 106 0.86 2.14 16.34
C SER A 106 0.94 1.73 17.81
N ARG A 107 1.41 2.64 18.67
CA ARG A 107 1.45 2.38 20.11
C ARG A 107 0.08 2.66 20.70
N ASN A 108 -0.47 1.71 21.46
CA ASN A 108 -1.72 1.96 22.17
C ASN A 108 -1.50 3.08 23.22
N PRO A 109 -2.35 4.10 23.29
CA PRO A 109 -2.14 5.23 24.21
C PRO A 109 -2.38 4.90 25.68
N TYR A 110 -3.12 3.82 25.97
CA TYR A 110 -3.51 3.45 27.34
C TYR A 110 -2.71 2.27 27.89
N PHE A 111 -2.25 1.39 27.02
CA PHE A 111 -1.59 0.15 27.40
C PHE A 111 -0.24 0.00 26.70
N ASP A 112 0.70 -0.69 27.34
CA ASP A 112 2.06 -0.86 26.80
C ASP A 112 2.12 -2.02 25.78
N PHE A 113 1.33 -1.90 24.71
CA PHE A 113 1.39 -2.78 23.54
C PHE A 113 1.31 -1.99 22.24
N TYR A 114 1.68 -2.66 21.15
CA TYR A 114 1.63 -2.11 19.80
C TYR A 114 0.57 -2.85 18.99
N GLU A 115 -0.27 -2.10 18.29
CA GLU A 115 -1.23 -2.62 17.32
C GLU A 115 -0.56 -2.70 15.96
N LYS A 116 -0.81 -3.79 15.23
CA LYS A 116 -0.22 -4.05 13.91
C LYS A 116 -1.22 -3.73 12.81
N PHE A 117 -0.75 -3.04 11.78
CA PHE A 117 -1.56 -2.68 10.61
C PHE A 117 -1.00 -3.35 9.34
N LEU A 118 -1.90 -3.75 8.44
CA LEU A 118 -1.54 -4.22 7.10
C LEU A 118 -1.33 -3.01 6.18
N GLY A 119 -2.34 -2.16 6.11
CA GLY A 119 -2.32 -0.85 5.50
C GLY A 119 -3.26 0.09 6.25
N ILE A 120 -3.17 1.36 5.91
CA ILE A 120 -3.93 2.45 6.53
C ILE A 120 -4.24 3.52 5.49
N HIS A 121 -5.29 4.28 5.79
CA HIS A 121 -5.62 5.53 5.15
C HIS A 121 -5.87 6.61 6.22
N GLU A 122 -5.12 7.71 6.14
CA GLU A 122 -5.23 8.87 7.04
C GLU A 122 -5.52 10.15 6.26
N VAL A 123 -6.25 11.08 6.88
CA VAL A 123 -6.59 12.38 6.27
C VAL A 123 -6.05 13.52 7.14
N ILE A 124 -5.12 14.29 6.59
CA ILE A 124 -4.54 15.47 7.23
C ILE A 124 -4.78 16.67 6.32
N THR A 125 -5.48 17.68 6.83
CA THR A 125 -5.79 18.94 6.10
C THR A 125 -6.42 18.74 4.71
N GLY A 126 -7.14 17.63 4.52
CA GLY A 126 -7.76 17.25 3.23
C GLY A 126 -6.83 16.49 2.27
N LEU A 127 -5.55 16.34 2.62
CA LEU A 127 -4.62 15.43 1.96
C LEU A 127 -4.82 14.02 2.50
N ARG A 128 -4.72 13.03 1.61
CA ARG A 128 -4.93 11.62 1.93
C ARG A 128 -3.62 10.86 1.86
N ILE A 129 -3.31 10.12 2.90
CA ILE A 129 -2.06 9.39 3.04
C ILE A 129 -2.43 7.92 3.17
N MET A 130 -2.01 7.12 2.20
CA MET A 130 -2.19 5.67 2.20
C MET A 130 -0.82 5.02 2.42
N ILE A 131 -0.77 4.02 3.29
CA ILE A 131 0.45 3.26 3.55
C ILE A 131 0.09 1.79 3.54
N LEU A 132 0.87 0.95 2.85
CA LEU A 132 0.70 -0.49 2.86
C LEU A 132 2.05 -1.16 3.16
N SER A 133 2.06 -2.01 4.19
CA SER A 133 3.19 -2.88 4.49
C SER A 133 3.20 -4.07 3.55
N MET A 134 4.33 -4.28 2.88
CA MET A 134 4.56 -5.43 2.01
C MET A 134 4.83 -6.70 2.81
N LYS A 135 5.35 -6.56 4.03
CA LYS A 135 5.87 -7.67 4.84
C LYS A 135 4.87 -8.82 5.03
N PRO A 136 3.58 -8.57 5.32
CA PRO A 136 2.58 -9.62 5.48
C PRO A 136 2.27 -10.39 4.19
N PHE A 137 2.57 -9.83 3.02
CA PHE A 137 2.26 -10.40 1.73
C PHE A 137 3.42 -11.19 1.12
N GLU A 138 4.64 -11.05 1.66
CA GLU A 138 5.84 -11.70 1.18
C GLU A 138 5.66 -13.23 1.07
N VAL A 139 6.13 -13.77 -0.04
CA VAL A 139 6.19 -15.22 -0.28
C VAL A 139 7.66 -15.64 -0.20
N PRO A 140 8.06 -16.48 0.76
CA PRO A 140 9.45 -16.90 0.90
C PRO A 140 9.97 -17.62 -0.35
N ILE A 141 11.04 -17.08 -0.94
CA ILE A 141 11.77 -17.69 -2.05
C ILE A 141 12.97 -18.43 -1.49
N ALA A 142 13.03 -19.74 -1.70
CA ALA A 142 14.11 -20.59 -1.23
C ALA A 142 15.26 -20.60 -2.26
N PRO A 143 16.53 -20.79 -1.84
CA PRO A 143 17.67 -20.81 -2.76
C PRO A 143 17.60 -21.93 -3.81
N ASP A 144 16.88 -23.01 -3.52
CA ASP A 144 16.67 -24.19 -4.36
C ASP A 144 15.40 -24.10 -5.24
N ASP A 145 14.61 -23.03 -5.13
CA ASP A 145 13.45 -22.82 -6.00
C ASP A 145 13.88 -22.76 -7.47
N SER A 146 13.23 -23.56 -8.32
CA SER A 146 13.40 -23.47 -9.77
C SER A 146 12.95 -22.09 -10.28
N ALA A 147 13.42 -21.70 -11.47
CA ALA A 147 12.99 -20.45 -12.11
C ALA A 147 11.46 -20.36 -12.28
N HIS A 148 10.78 -21.50 -12.45
CA HIS A 148 9.32 -21.55 -12.53
C HIS A 148 8.65 -21.25 -11.18
N GLU A 149 9.14 -21.87 -10.09
CA GLU A 149 8.63 -21.64 -8.73
C GLU A 149 8.86 -20.21 -8.27
N ARG A 150 10.07 -19.66 -8.50
CA ARG A 150 10.38 -18.25 -8.19
C ARG A 150 9.38 -17.33 -8.87
N ARG A 151 9.09 -17.55 -10.15
CA ARG A 151 8.11 -16.75 -10.91
C ARG A 151 6.71 -16.85 -10.31
N MET A 152 6.25 -18.05 -9.99
CA MET A 152 4.92 -18.26 -9.38
C MET A 152 4.79 -17.56 -8.01
N LYS A 153 5.84 -17.61 -7.19
CA LYS A 153 5.89 -16.93 -5.88
C LYS A 153 5.87 -15.40 -6.03
N LEU A 154 6.64 -14.86 -6.97
CA LEU A 154 6.64 -13.42 -7.29
C LEU A 154 5.28 -12.94 -7.82
N GLU A 155 4.63 -13.72 -8.70
CA GLU A 155 3.28 -13.42 -9.18
C GLU A 155 2.24 -13.42 -8.06
N THR A 156 2.34 -14.38 -7.13
CA THR A 156 1.49 -14.44 -5.94
C THR A 156 1.69 -13.20 -5.07
N PHE A 157 2.95 -12.83 -4.80
CA PHE A 157 3.28 -11.64 -4.03
C PHE A 157 2.74 -10.36 -4.68
N LYS A 158 2.94 -10.20 -5.99
CA LYS A 158 2.42 -9.08 -6.77
C LYS A 158 0.89 -9.00 -6.72
N ASN A 159 0.19 -10.14 -6.87
CA ASN A 159 -1.26 -10.20 -6.79
C ASN A 159 -1.78 -9.75 -5.42
N ARG A 160 -1.13 -10.21 -4.34
CA ARG A 160 -1.46 -9.81 -2.96
C ARG A 160 -1.28 -8.31 -2.75
N LEU A 161 -0.19 -7.74 -3.24
CA LEU A 161 0.05 -6.30 -3.17
C LEU A 161 -0.95 -5.50 -4.00
N LEU A 162 -1.30 -5.96 -5.21
CA LEU A 162 -2.30 -5.28 -6.04
C LEU A 162 -3.64 -5.16 -5.32
N LYS A 163 -4.11 -6.24 -4.71
CA LYS A 163 -5.34 -6.23 -3.91
C LYS A 163 -5.25 -5.24 -2.74
N GLY A 164 -4.11 -5.18 -2.06
CA GLY A 164 -3.91 -4.27 -0.94
C GLY A 164 -3.86 -2.81 -1.38
N ILE A 165 -3.21 -2.52 -2.51
CA ILE A 165 -3.18 -1.19 -3.11
C ILE A 165 -4.59 -0.75 -3.47
N LEU A 166 -5.36 -1.60 -4.16
CA LEU A 166 -6.75 -1.28 -4.50
C LEU A 166 -7.61 -1.10 -3.24
N HIS A 167 -7.41 -1.90 -2.19
CA HIS A 167 -8.13 -1.74 -0.92
C HIS A 167 -7.91 -0.35 -0.30
N GLU A 168 -6.66 0.07 -0.10
CA GLU A 168 -6.36 1.38 0.50
C GLU A 168 -6.74 2.55 -0.42
N VAL A 169 -6.65 2.38 -1.75
CA VAL A 169 -7.18 3.36 -2.70
C VAL A 169 -8.69 3.51 -2.51
N GLY A 170 -9.44 2.42 -2.37
CA GLY A 170 -10.87 2.46 -2.10
C GLY A 170 -11.21 3.28 -0.85
N HIS A 171 -10.52 3.02 0.27
CA HIS A 171 -10.66 3.82 1.49
C HIS A 171 -10.38 5.31 1.27
N SER A 172 -9.38 5.63 0.44
CA SER A 172 -9.06 7.04 0.11
C SER A 172 -10.16 7.78 -0.65
N PHE A 173 -11.05 7.04 -1.32
CA PHE A 173 -12.24 7.55 -1.99
C PHE A 173 -13.52 7.38 -1.15
N GLY A 174 -13.39 6.96 0.11
CA GLY A 174 -14.50 6.85 1.06
C GLY A 174 -15.31 5.56 0.93
N LEU A 175 -14.79 4.52 0.28
CA LEU A 175 -15.42 3.21 0.31
C LEU A 175 -15.16 2.58 1.68
N GLU A 176 -16.21 2.08 2.33
CA GLU A 176 -16.09 1.28 3.54
C GLU A 176 -15.87 -0.20 3.21
N HIS A 177 -15.60 -1.00 4.24
CA HIS A 177 -15.55 -2.45 4.09
C HIS A 177 -16.88 -3.00 3.57
N CYS A 178 -16.80 -3.99 2.68
CA CYS A 178 -17.97 -4.68 2.14
C CYS A 178 -17.90 -6.19 2.43
N SER A 179 -18.99 -6.91 2.16
CA SER A 179 -19.06 -8.38 2.33
C SER A 179 -19.05 -9.15 1.01
N ASN A 180 -18.92 -8.46 -0.13
CA ASN A 180 -18.94 -9.05 -1.46
C ASN A 180 -17.59 -9.67 -1.84
N GLN A 181 -17.52 -10.34 -2.99
CA GLN A 181 -16.25 -10.74 -3.62
C GLN A 181 -15.56 -9.48 -4.17
N CYS A 182 -14.77 -8.83 -3.33
CA CYS A 182 -14.23 -7.50 -3.57
C CYS A 182 -12.94 -7.29 -2.76
N VAL A 183 -12.02 -6.47 -3.26
CA VAL A 183 -10.83 -6.04 -2.51
C VAL A 183 -11.20 -5.29 -1.23
N MET A 184 -12.37 -4.63 -1.17
CA MET A 184 -12.84 -3.92 0.03
C MET A 184 -13.39 -4.85 1.12
N HIS A 185 -13.51 -6.15 0.88
CA HIS A 185 -13.85 -7.09 1.94
C HIS A 185 -12.56 -7.39 2.74
N PRO A 186 -12.52 -7.24 4.07
CA PRO A 186 -11.38 -7.71 4.85
C PRO A 186 -11.24 -9.24 4.74
N PRO A 187 -10.06 -9.80 4.47
CA PRO A 187 -9.85 -11.24 4.55
C PRO A 187 -9.67 -11.69 6.00
N ALA A 188 -10.14 -12.89 6.35
CA ALA A 188 -9.86 -13.51 7.64
C ALA A 188 -8.43 -14.09 7.71
N ASN A 189 -7.89 -14.54 6.56
CA ASN A 189 -6.56 -15.12 6.44
C ASN A 189 -5.99 -14.93 5.03
N ILE A 190 -4.73 -15.34 4.83
CA ILE A 190 -4.02 -15.13 3.57
C ILE A 190 -4.56 -16.02 2.44
N GLU A 191 -5.09 -17.21 2.76
CA GLU A 191 -5.69 -18.13 1.80
C GLU A 191 -6.97 -17.53 1.19
N GLU A 192 -7.80 -16.92 2.04
CA GLU A 192 -8.97 -16.17 1.59
C GLU A 192 -8.56 -14.98 0.72
N TRP A 193 -7.53 -14.24 1.13
CA TRP A 193 -6.98 -13.15 0.34
C TRP A 193 -6.52 -13.62 -1.05
N ASP A 194 -5.85 -14.77 -1.13
CA ASP A 194 -5.35 -15.35 -2.39
C ASP A 194 -6.48 -15.81 -3.31
N SER A 195 -7.53 -16.42 -2.76
CA SER A 195 -8.68 -16.94 -3.53
C SER A 195 -9.54 -15.86 -4.19
N ARG A 196 -9.52 -14.64 -3.66
CA ARG A 196 -10.30 -13.52 -4.20
C ARG A 196 -9.70 -12.99 -5.50
N ILE A 197 -10.55 -12.49 -6.38
CA ILE A 197 -10.10 -11.79 -7.60
C ILE A 197 -9.61 -10.37 -7.26
N PRO A 198 -8.56 -9.84 -7.90
CA PRO A 198 -8.21 -8.43 -7.80
C PRO A 198 -9.29 -7.57 -8.47
N GLY A 199 -9.98 -6.73 -7.69
CA GLY A 199 -10.96 -5.78 -8.20
C GLY A 199 -12.06 -5.41 -7.21
N TYR A 200 -12.81 -4.38 -7.56
CA TYR A 200 -14.01 -3.97 -6.84
C TYR A 200 -15.23 -4.75 -7.35
N CYS A 201 -16.20 -5.05 -6.47
CA CYS A 201 -17.52 -5.46 -6.94
C CYS A 201 -18.27 -4.27 -7.57
N ASP A 202 -19.37 -4.54 -8.27
CA ASP A 202 -20.15 -3.52 -8.99
C ASP A 202 -20.57 -2.35 -8.09
N GLU A 203 -21.00 -2.64 -6.86
CA GLU A 203 -21.39 -1.61 -5.88
C GLU A 203 -20.22 -0.70 -5.48
N CYS A 204 -19.08 -1.29 -5.13
CA CYS A 204 -17.87 -0.52 -4.80
C CYS A 204 -17.38 0.28 -6.00
N LEU A 205 -17.46 -0.28 -7.22
CA LEU A 205 -17.07 0.42 -8.44
C LEU A 205 -17.97 1.64 -8.72
N LEU A 206 -19.28 1.50 -8.53
CA LEU A 206 -20.23 2.62 -8.62
C LEU A 206 -19.95 3.69 -7.58
N ASN A 207 -19.71 3.30 -6.33
CA ASN A 207 -19.38 4.24 -5.24
C ASN A 207 -18.05 4.98 -5.51
N LEU A 208 -17.06 4.27 -6.04
CA LEU A 208 -15.78 4.86 -6.43
C LEU A 208 -15.95 5.90 -7.55
N ARG A 209 -16.76 5.59 -8.57
CA ARG A 209 -17.09 6.53 -9.65
C ARG A 209 -17.81 7.76 -9.11
N ALA A 210 -18.82 7.58 -8.26
CA ALA A 210 -19.54 8.68 -7.63
C ALA A 210 -18.64 9.56 -6.74
N ALA A 211 -17.61 8.98 -6.10
CA ALA A 211 -16.64 9.74 -5.32
C ALA A 211 -15.70 10.59 -6.19
N LEU A 212 -15.44 10.17 -7.43
CA LEU A 212 -14.58 10.88 -8.39
C LEU A 212 -15.28 12.04 -9.10
N GLU A 213 -16.61 12.09 -9.06
CA GLU A 213 -17.42 13.17 -9.64
C GLU A 213 -17.62 14.37 -8.68
N LYS A 214 -17.20 14.22 -7.41
CA LYS A 214 -17.30 15.24 -6.36
C LYS A 214 -16.05 16.12 -6.30
#